data_AF-A0A5P8WF72-F1
#
_entry.id   AF-A0A5P8WF72-F1
#
_cell.length_a   1.000
_cell.length_b   1.000
_cell.length_c   1.000
_cell.angle_alpha   90.00
_cell.angle_beta   90.00
_cell.angle_gamma   90.00
#
_symmetry.space_group_name_H-M   'P 1'
#
loop_
_entity.id
_entity.type
_entity.pdbx_description
1 polymer ?
#
loop_
_entity_poly.entity_id
_entity_poly.type
_entity_poly.pdbx_seq_one_letter_code
_entity_poly.pdbx_strand_id
1 'polypeptide(L)'
;MANIIGTKGNDTLVSRDFGNTINGEAGNDIITYFYGNDTLTGGGGKDKFVYNLFFRAPITITDFGGIGKGKNPTAAVISEVDTLTFQDYGFTAQNLLLTQNGSNLEITFEGEVGLIPIVILQNFALENLDNLSLSTGATVDLGNIVFAGQSSITDSFDVFNADSTQNTMAMIL
;
A
#
# COMPACT_ATOMS: atom_id res chain seq x y z
N MET A 1 1.12 0.51 23.49
CA MET A 1 0.27 -0.59 23.01
C MET A 1 -1.18 -0.30 23.35
N ALA A 2 -1.85 0.35 22.41
CA ALA A 2 -3.28 0.57 22.39
C ALA A 2 -3.94 -0.39 21.38
N ASN A 3 -5.23 -0.65 21.59
CA ASN A 3 -6.10 -1.29 20.59
C ASN A 3 -7.12 -0.26 20.15
N ILE A 4 -7.03 0.19 18.89
CA ILE A 4 -7.91 1.20 18.30
C ILE A 4 -8.85 0.46 17.34
N ILE A 5 -10.14 0.52 17.61
CA ILE A 5 -11.18 -0.09 16.78
C ILE A 5 -12.08 1.02 16.28
N GLY A 6 -12.27 1.08 14.97
CA GLY A 6 -13.21 1.96 14.29
C GLY A 6 -14.66 1.51 14.47
N THR A 7 -15.48 1.90 13.51
CA THR A 7 -16.91 1.63 13.43
C THR A 7 -17.22 0.92 12.11
N LYS A 8 -18.49 0.65 11.82
CA LYS A 8 -18.88 0.07 10.52
C LYS A 8 -19.07 1.12 9.43
N GLY A 9 -18.55 2.33 9.63
CA GLY A 9 -18.60 3.41 8.66
C GLY A 9 -17.21 4.01 8.48
N ASN A 10 -17.09 5.00 7.61
CA ASN A 10 -15.80 5.59 7.28
C ASN A 10 -15.19 6.34 8.47
N ASP A 11 -14.04 5.88 8.93
CA ASP A 11 -13.33 6.40 10.08
C ASP A 11 -12.01 7.07 9.69
N THR A 12 -11.53 7.93 10.58
CA THR A 12 -10.16 8.47 10.53
C THR A 12 -9.47 8.09 11.83
N LEU A 13 -8.63 7.06 11.75
CA LEU A 13 -7.96 6.45 12.88
C LEU A 13 -6.52 6.94 12.94
N VAL A 14 -6.12 7.47 14.10
CA VAL A 14 -4.79 8.02 14.31
C VAL A 14 -4.18 7.43 15.57
N SER A 15 -3.04 6.73 15.45
CA SER A 15 -2.25 6.29 16.61
C SER A 15 -0.99 7.10 16.80
N ARG A 16 -0.71 7.49 18.06
CA ARG A 16 0.50 8.20 18.48
C ARG A 16 1.33 7.45 19.52
N ASP A 17 0.96 6.22 19.84
CA ASP A 17 1.70 5.37 20.78
C ASP A 17 2.57 4.37 20.02
N PHE A 18 3.46 3.66 20.70
CA PHE A 18 4.27 2.60 20.09
C PHE A 18 3.54 1.25 20.10
N GLY A 19 3.55 0.58 18.94
CA GLY A 19 3.18 -0.82 18.78
C GLY A 19 1.72 -1.05 19.12
N ASN A 20 0.81 -0.62 18.24
CA ASN A 20 -0.63 -0.69 18.44
C ASN A 20 -1.24 -1.67 17.46
N THR A 21 -2.44 -2.10 17.79
CA THR A 21 -3.34 -2.78 16.85
C THR A 21 -4.42 -1.78 16.48
N ILE A 22 -4.61 -1.57 15.18
CA ILE A 22 -5.64 -0.68 14.63
C ILE A 22 -6.52 -1.49 13.69
N ASN A 23 -7.84 -1.42 13.85
CA ASN A 23 -8.80 -2.09 12.99
C ASN A 23 -9.89 -1.09 12.57
N GLY A 24 -10.01 -0.83 11.28
CA GLY A 24 -11.03 0.05 10.69
C GLY A 24 -12.45 -0.53 10.70
N GLU A 25 -12.56 -1.87 10.71
CA GLU A 25 -13.79 -2.66 10.59
C GLU A 25 -14.45 -2.65 9.21
N ALA A 26 -15.35 -1.72 8.91
CA ALA A 26 -15.98 -1.68 7.59
C ALA A 26 -16.23 -0.23 7.23
N GLY A 27 -16.09 0.12 5.96
CA GLY A 27 -16.08 1.51 5.54
C GLY A 27 -14.82 1.80 4.74
N ASN A 28 -14.69 3.04 4.28
CA ASN A 28 -13.45 3.51 3.67
C ASN A 28 -12.69 4.31 4.72
N ASP A 29 -11.71 3.66 5.34
CA ASP A 29 -11.03 4.19 6.50
C ASP A 29 -9.71 4.86 6.14
N ILE A 30 -9.33 5.85 6.94
CA ILE A 30 -8.01 6.47 6.86
C ILE A 30 -7.25 6.12 8.12
N ILE A 31 -6.23 5.28 7.98
CA ILE A 31 -5.40 4.81 9.07
C ILE A 31 -4.03 5.49 9.00
N THR A 32 -3.77 6.36 9.96
CA THR A 32 -2.47 7.03 10.14
C THR A 32 -1.83 6.57 11.43
N TYR A 33 -0.59 6.14 11.36
CA TYR A 33 0.22 5.85 12.53
C TYR A 33 1.47 6.73 12.52
N PHE A 34 2.08 6.86 13.70
CA PHE A 34 3.25 7.72 13.87
C PHE A 34 4.48 6.94 14.35
N TYR A 35 4.33 5.99 15.27
CA TYR A 35 5.46 5.42 16.00
C TYR A 35 5.36 3.92 16.23
N GLY A 36 6.50 3.24 16.10
CA GLY A 36 6.65 1.83 16.47
C GLY A 36 6.06 0.87 15.44
N ASN A 37 6.08 -0.41 15.82
CA ASN A 37 5.70 -1.49 14.92
C ASN A 37 4.21 -1.78 15.08
N ASP A 38 3.38 -1.07 14.32
CA ASP A 38 1.94 -1.21 14.37
C ASP A 38 1.43 -2.36 13.48
N THR A 39 0.34 -2.99 13.91
CA THR A 39 -0.46 -3.93 13.10
C THR A 39 -1.76 -3.24 12.73
N LEU A 40 -2.00 -3.11 11.43
CA LEU A 40 -3.11 -2.35 10.86
C LEU A 40 -4.02 -3.31 10.08
N THR A 41 -5.32 -3.20 10.32
CA THR A 41 -6.37 -3.90 9.58
C THR A 41 -7.30 -2.82 9.03
N GLY A 42 -7.49 -2.79 7.72
CA GLY A 42 -8.41 -1.86 7.07
C GLY A 42 -9.85 -2.26 7.35
N GLY A 43 -10.17 -3.51 7.05
CA GLY A 43 -11.52 -4.02 7.09
C GLY A 43 -12.09 -4.20 5.69
N GLY A 44 -13.41 -4.11 5.55
CA GLY A 44 -14.06 -4.11 4.24
C GLY A 44 -14.26 -2.69 3.72
N GLY A 45 -14.01 -2.46 2.43
CA GLY A 45 -14.06 -1.15 1.79
C GLY A 45 -12.73 -0.73 1.21
N LYS A 46 -12.57 0.56 0.92
CA LYS A 46 -11.34 1.14 0.35
C LYS A 46 -10.59 1.92 1.40
N ASP A 47 -9.54 1.31 1.92
CA ASP A 47 -8.81 1.88 3.03
C ASP A 47 -7.55 2.59 2.57
N LYS A 48 -7.19 3.63 3.33
CA LYS A 48 -6.01 4.43 3.10
C LYS A 48 -5.07 4.31 4.29
N PHE A 49 -3.94 3.67 4.07
CA PHE A 49 -2.85 3.58 5.03
C PHE A 49 -1.83 4.68 4.77
N VAL A 50 -1.55 5.51 5.77
CA VAL A 50 -0.63 6.63 5.64
C VAL A 50 0.67 6.32 6.37
N TYR A 51 1.74 6.07 5.61
CA TYR A 51 3.09 5.85 6.10
C TYR A 51 3.80 7.18 6.35
N ASN A 52 4.17 7.44 7.61
CA ASN A 52 4.90 8.63 8.05
C ASN A 52 6.31 8.28 8.55
N LEU A 53 7.30 9.08 8.15
CA LEU A 53 8.73 8.76 8.34
C LEU A 53 9.31 9.04 9.74
N PHE A 54 8.50 9.49 10.71
CA PHE A 54 9.05 10.07 11.95
C PHE A 54 10.03 9.15 12.70
N PHE A 55 9.86 7.82 12.65
CA PHE A 55 10.77 6.89 13.34
C PHE A 55 11.19 5.64 12.54
N ARG A 56 10.97 5.60 11.21
CA ARG A 56 11.36 4.46 10.32
C ARG A 56 11.08 3.09 10.95
N ALA A 57 9.87 2.92 11.47
CA ALA A 57 9.45 1.68 12.13
C ALA A 57 8.58 0.86 11.17
N PRO A 58 8.83 -0.46 11.08
CA PRO A 58 8.06 -1.36 10.21
C PRO A 58 6.62 -1.47 10.66
N ILE A 59 5.66 -1.37 9.74
CA ILE A 59 4.27 -1.74 9.99
C ILE A 59 3.89 -3.04 9.30
N THR A 60 2.87 -3.70 9.84
CA THR A 60 2.20 -4.83 9.18
C THR A 60 0.77 -4.45 8.86
N ILE A 61 0.36 -4.59 7.61
CA ILE A 61 -1.04 -4.46 7.18
C ILE A 61 -1.58 -5.87 6.92
N THR A 62 -2.69 -6.23 7.53
CA THR A 62 -3.13 -7.63 7.62
C THR A 62 -4.01 -8.11 6.46
N ASP A 63 -4.66 -7.18 5.76
CA ASP A 63 -5.77 -7.44 4.83
C ASP A 63 -5.76 -6.54 3.59
N PHE A 64 -4.59 -5.99 3.24
CA PHE A 64 -4.45 -5.00 2.17
C PHE A 64 -5.07 -5.46 0.83
N GLY A 65 -6.04 -4.70 0.33
CA GLY A 65 -6.76 -4.94 -0.91
C GLY A 65 -5.97 -4.53 -2.15
N GLY A 66 -5.62 -5.49 -3.01
CA GLY A 66 -4.85 -5.26 -4.24
C GLY A 66 -5.72 -4.98 -5.46
N ILE A 67 -5.18 -4.22 -6.42
CA ILE A 67 -5.86 -3.97 -7.70
C ILE A 67 -5.75 -5.15 -8.68
N GLY A 68 -4.75 -6.03 -8.51
CA GLY A 68 -4.56 -7.20 -9.36
C GLY A 68 -3.83 -6.92 -10.68
N LYS A 69 -3.63 -7.97 -11.46
CA LYS A 69 -2.96 -7.87 -12.78
C LYS A 69 -3.88 -7.23 -13.83
N GLY A 70 -3.31 -6.31 -14.59
CA GLY A 70 -3.88 -5.84 -15.86
C GLY A 70 -4.80 -4.63 -15.73
N LYS A 71 -5.38 -4.22 -16.85
CA LYS A 71 -5.90 -2.86 -17.06
C LYS A 71 -7.40 -2.69 -16.81
N ASN A 72 -8.11 -3.75 -16.41
CA ASN A 72 -9.57 -3.75 -16.27
C ASN A 72 -10.03 -4.50 -15.01
N PRO A 73 -9.87 -3.91 -13.81
CA PRO A 73 -10.30 -4.53 -12.56
C PRO A 73 -11.82 -4.71 -12.51
N THR A 74 -12.27 -5.75 -11.81
CA THR A 74 -13.71 -5.98 -11.62
C THR A 74 -14.30 -4.98 -10.64
N ALA A 75 -15.63 -4.82 -10.62
CA ALA A 75 -16.30 -3.95 -9.67
C ALA A 75 -16.03 -4.32 -8.20
N ALA A 76 -15.87 -5.61 -7.89
CA ALA A 76 -15.52 -6.07 -6.55
C ALA A 76 -14.09 -5.67 -6.16
N VAL A 77 -13.15 -5.75 -7.10
CA VAL A 77 -11.78 -5.26 -6.86
C VAL A 77 -11.78 -3.74 -6.66
N ILE A 78 -12.54 -3.00 -7.48
CA ILE A 78 -12.65 -1.55 -7.36
C ILE A 78 -13.28 -1.12 -6.03
N SER A 79 -14.14 -1.95 -5.41
CA SER A 79 -14.78 -1.62 -4.12
C SER A 79 -13.91 -1.91 -2.91
N GLU A 80 -12.91 -2.79 -3.04
CA GLU A 80 -12.07 -3.26 -1.92
C GLU A 80 -10.58 -2.91 -2.07
N VAL A 81 -10.20 -2.07 -3.05
CA VAL A 81 -8.79 -1.74 -3.25
C VAL A 81 -8.32 -0.70 -2.24
N ASP A 82 -7.20 -1.00 -1.62
CA ASP A 82 -6.56 -0.15 -0.63
C ASP A 82 -5.43 0.65 -1.22
N THR A 83 -5.13 1.77 -0.57
CA THR A 83 -4.05 2.68 -0.95
C THR A 83 -3.07 2.86 0.21
N LEU A 84 -1.80 2.58 -0.04
CA LEU A 84 -0.68 2.92 0.82
C LEU A 84 -0.05 4.23 0.34
N THR A 85 -0.08 5.26 1.20
CA THR A 85 0.48 6.57 0.90
C THR A 85 1.78 6.80 1.67
N PHE A 86 2.85 7.09 0.95
CA PHE A 86 4.12 7.52 1.50
C PHE A 86 4.21 9.05 1.47
N GLN A 87 4.28 9.69 2.64
CA GLN A 87 4.24 11.17 2.72
C GLN A 87 5.62 11.84 2.57
N ASP A 88 6.71 11.08 2.65
CA ASP A 88 8.06 11.64 2.55
C ASP A 88 8.59 11.60 1.11
N TYR A 89 9.28 12.67 0.70
CA TYR A 89 9.87 12.81 -0.63
C TYR A 89 11.07 11.89 -0.89
N GLY A 90 11.63 11.28 0.16
CA GLY A 90 12.66 10.25 0.04
C GLY A 90 12.14 8.92 -0.50
N PHE A 91 10.82 8.72 -0.54
CA PHE A 91 10.20 7.52 -1.10
C PHE A 91 9.59 7.81 -2.46
N THR A 92 10.10 7.12 -3.48
CA THR A 92 9.64 7.26 -4.86
C THR A 92 9.51 5.89 -5.53
N ALA A 93 8.87 5.86 -6.69
CA ALA A 93 8.85 4.65 -7.52
C ALA A 93 10.25 4.19 -7.93
N GLN A 94 11.22 5.13 -8.06
CA GLN A 94 12.57 4.82 -8.54
C GLN A 94 13.40 4.05 -7.50
N ASN A 95 13.18 4.30 -6.22
CA ASN A 95 13.87 3.59 -5.15
C ASN A 95 12.99 2.56 -4.44
N LEU A 96 11.79 2.26 -4.95
CA LEU A 96 10.90 1.25 -4.40
C LEU A 96 11.52 -0.15 -4.58
N LEU A 97 11.63 -0.90 -3.49
CA LEU A 97 12.07 -2.28 -3.49
C LEU A 97 10.96 -3.18 -2.94
N LEU A 98 10.55 -4.18 -3.73
CA LEU A 98 9.48 -5.12 -3.42
C LEU A 98 10.06 -6.53 -3.32
N THR A 99 9.85 -7.20 -2.18
CA THR A 99 10.36 -8.56 -1.93
C THR A 99 9.20 -9.47 -1.52
N GLN A 100 8.95 -10.53 -2.29
CA GLN A 100 8.01 -11.57 -1.87
C GLN A 100 8.71 -12.49 -0.85
N ASN A 101 8.19 -12.54 0.39
CA ASN A 101 8.68 -13.42 1.44
C ASN A 101 7.58 -14.37 1.90
N GLY A 102 7.55 -15.58 1.34
CA GLY A 102 6.43 -16.50 1.53
C GLY A 102 5.13 -15.89 1.00
N SER A 103 4.09 -15.84 1.83
CA SER A 103 2.82 -15.22 1.48
C SER A 103 2.79 -13.70 1.65
N ASN A 104 3.83 -13.08 2.21
CA ASN A 104 3.85 -11.65 2.48
C ASN A 104 4.61 -10.89 1.41
N LEU A 105 4.16 -9.67 1.12
CA LEU A 105 4.93 -8.71 0.34
C LEU A 105 5.61 -7.72 1.30
N GLU A 106 6.94 -7.69 1.22
CA GLU A 106 7.78 -6.77 1.97
C GLU A 106 8.15 -5.57 1.08
N ILE A 107 7.87 -4.36 1.57
CA ILE A 107 8.18 -3.10 0.90
C ILE A 107 9.32 -2.42 1.65
N THR A 108 10.38 -2.09 0.94
CA THR A 108 11.50 -1.28 1.41
C THR A 108 11.92 -0.29 0.32
N PHE A 109 12.94 0.51 0.59
CA PHE A 109 13.45 1.51 -0.35
C PHE A 109 14.97 1.46 -0.44
N GLU A 110 15.54 1.74 -1.62
CA GLU A 110 16.98 1.85 -1.76
C GLU A 110 17.53 2.94 -0.83
N GLY A 111 18.66 2.66 -0.18
CA GLY A 111 19.25 3.55 0.83
C GLY A 111 18.73 3.31 2.24
N GLU A 112 17.72 2.45 2.43
CA GLU A 112 17.29 2.04 3.77
C GLU A 112 18.34 1.13 4.44
N VAL A 113 18.88 1.61 5.56
CA VAL A 113 19.95 0.93 6.28
C VAL A 113 19.41 -0.38 6.89
N GLY A 114 20.02 -1.49 6.52
CA GLY A 114 19.71 -2.81 7.07
C GLY A 114 18.59 -3.57 6.37
N LEU A 115 18.03 -3.06 5.26
CA LEU A 115 16.96 -3.68 4.47
C LEU A 115 15.77 -4.17 5.33
N ILE A 116 15.50 -3.50 6.45
CA ILE A 116 14.33 -3.80 7.26
C ILE A 116 13.12 -3.33 6.43
N PRO A 117 12.14 -4.21 6.14
CA PRO A 117 10.96 -3.80 5.40
C PRO A 117 10.24 -2.72 6.20
N ILE A 118 9.89 -1.61 5.56
CA ILE A 118 9.17 -0.54 6.25
C ILE A 118 7.66 -0.81 6.26
N VAL A 119 7.17 -1.58 5.29
CA VAL A 119 5.81 -2.11 5.29
C VAL A 119 5.84 -3.58 4.95
N ILE A 120 5.07 -4.36 5.70
CA ILE A 120 4.79 -5.76 5.41
C ILE A 120 3.30 -5.85 5.09
N LEU A 121 2.96 -6.21 3.87
CA LEU A 121 1.60 -6.56 3.49
C LEU A 121 1.42 -8.07 3.69
N GLN A 122 0.66 -8.44 4.71
CA GLN A 122 0.46 -9.83 5.07
C GLN A 122 -0.42 -10.54 4.04
N ASN A 123 -0.06 -11.77 3.68
CA ASN A 123 -0.82 -12.59 2.73
C ASN A 123 -1.10 -11.90 1.38
N PHE A 124 -0.21 -10.99 0.99
CA PHE A 124 -0.31 -10.21 -0.23
C PHE A 124 0.70 -10.72 -1.26
N ALA A 125 0.19 -11.11 -2.43
CA ALA A 125 1.02 -11.51 -3.56
C ALA A 125 1.47 -10.28 -4.36
N LEU A 126 2.75 -10.23 -4.71
CA LEU A 126 3.40 -9.15 -5.45
C LEU A 126 2.60 -8.70 -6.68
N GLU A 127 2.06 -9.64 -7.44
CA GLU A 127 1.26 -9.35 -8.62
C GLU A 127 -0.07 -8.62 -8.39
N ASN A 128 -0.52 -8.51 -7.15
CA ASN A 128 -1.75 -7.78 -6.83
C ASN A 128 -1.48 -6.29 -6.61
N LEU A 129 -0.21 -5.87 -6.57
CA LEU A 129 0.20 -4.48 -6.42
C LEU A 129 0.34 -3.83 -7.79
N ASP A 130 -0.46 -2.79 -8.06
CA ASP A 130 -0.31 -1.99 -9.27
C ASP A 130 -0.93 -0.58 -9.07
N ASN A 131 -0.61 0.33 -9.99
CA ASN A 131 -1.29 1.61 -10.15
C ASN A 131 -1.84 1.72 -11.57
N LEU A 132 -3.15 1.71 -11.71
CA LEU A 132 -3.81 1.85 -13.01
C LEU A 132 -4.08 3.31 -13.33
N SER A 133 -3.81 3.69 -14.58
CA SER A 133 -4.23 4.99 -15.11
C SER A 133 -4.96 4.88 -16.45
N LEU A 134 -6.00 5.70 -16.62
CA LEU A 134 -6.65 5.92 -17.92
C LEU A 134 -5.66 6.37 -18.98
N SER A 135 -4.62 7.13 -18.58
CA SER A 135 -3.57 7.62 -19.48
C SER A 135 -2.70 6.50 -20.06
N THR A 136 -2.57 5.38 -19.35
CA THR A 136 -1.85 4.19 -19.79
C THR A 136 -2.78 3.11 -20.36
N GLY A 137 -4.07 3.43 -20.52
CA GLY A 137 -5.07 2.56 -21.16
C GLY A 137 -5.80 1.63 -20.21
N ALA A 138 -5.78 1.91 -18.89
CA ALA A 138 -6.69 1.27 -17.95
C ALA A 138 -8.12 1.78 -18.06
N THR A 139 -9.06 1.10 -17.42
CA THR A 139 -10.48 1.51 -17.36
C THR A 139 -10.81 2.43 -16.18
N VAL A 140 -9.86 2.62 -15.26
CA VAL A 140 -9.98 3.47 -14.06
C VAL A 140 -8.62 4.09 -13.70
N ASP A 141 -8.63 5.25 -13.04
CA ASP A 141 -7.47 5.78 -12.32
C ASP A 141 -7.55 5.33 -10.85
N LEU A 142 -6.83 4.26 -10.51
CA LEU A 142 -6.93 3.58 -9.21
C LEU A 142 -5.68 2.74 -8.95
N GLY A 143 -5.19 2.69 -7.72
CA GLY A 143 -3.92 2.03 -7.46
C GLY A 143 -3.61 1.85 -5.99
N ASN A 144 -2.56 1.07 -5.75
CA ASN A 144 -2.16 0.66 -4.41
C ASN A 144 -1.14 1.59 -3.75
N ILE A 145 -0.36 2.36 -4.50
CA ILE A 145 0.70 3.20 -3.91
C ILE A 145 0.57 4.66 -4.36
N VAL A 146 0.70 5.58 -3.42
CA VAL A 146 0.81 7.01 -3.68
C VAL A 146 2.06 7.55 -3.01
N PHE A 147 2.91 8.22 -3.78
CA PHE A 147 4.12 8.87 -3.28
C PHE A 147 3.89 10.35 -2.98
N ALA A 148 4.80 10.94 -2.22
CA ALA A 148 4.74 12.34 -1.82
C ALA A 148 4.66 13.28 -3.04
N GLY A 149 3.80 14.29 -2.95
CA GLY A 149 3.57 15.27 -4.02
C GLY A 149 2.59 14.82 -5.11
N GLN A 150 2.13 13.57 -5.10
CA GLN A 150 1.06 13.11 -5.98
C GLN A 150 -0.31 13.50 -5.40
N SER A 151 -1.13 14.20 -6.19
CA SER A 151 -2.52 14.54 -5.85
C SER A 151 -3.54 13.52 -6.36
N SER A 152 -3.09 12.57 -7.18
CA SER A 152 -3.88 11.49 -7.78
C SER A 152 -2.99 10.25 -7.97
N ILE A 153 -3.60 9.10 -8.25
CA ILE A 153 -2.85 7.91 -8.69
C ILE A 153 -2.07 8.27 -9.95
N THR A 154 -0.78 7.93 -9.95
CA THR A 154 0.06 7.96 -11.14
C THR A 154 0.62 6.56 -11.32
N ASP A 155 0.42 6.01 -12.52
CA ASP A 155 1.06 4.78 -12.96
C ASP A 155 2.54 5.07 -13.24
N SER A 156 3.39 4.84 -12.24
CA SER A 156 4.81 5.21 -12.23
C SER A 156 5.75 4.00 -12.07
N PHE A 157 5.18 2.81 -11.92
CA PHE A 157 5.90 1.55 -11.78
C PHE A 157 4.98 0.43 -12.25
N ASP A 158 5.54 -0.55 -12.96
CA ASP A 158 4.89 -1.82 -13.24
C ASP A 158 5.54 -2.91 -12.39
N VAL A 159 4.76 -3.82 -11.85
CA VAL A 159 5.26 -4.94 -11.05
C VAL A 159 5.28 -6.22 -11.89
N PHE A 160 6.47 -6.77 -12.10
CA PHE A 160 6.66 -8.05 -12.79
C PHE A 160 7.19 -9.10 -11.82
N ASN A 161 6.46 -10.20 -11.63
CA ASN A 161 7.01 -11.39 -10.99
C ASN A 161 7.79 -12.24 -12.03
N ALA A 162 8.60 -13.20 -11.57
CA ALA A 162 9.45 -14.02 -12.45
C ALA A 162 8.65 -14.84 -13.49
N ASP A 163 7.35 -15.07 -13.23
CA ASP A 163 6.43 -15.78 -14.11
C ASP A 163 5.59 -14.84 -14.99
N SER A 164 5.87 -13.53 -14.97
CA SER A 164 5.12 -12.54 -15.74
C SER A 164 5.34 -12.73 -17.23
N THR A 165 4.24 -12.79 -17.99
CA THR A 165 4.25 -12.86 -19.46
C THR A 165 4.14 -11.48 -20.11
N GLN A 166 4.19 -10.40 -19.33
CA GLN A 166 4.13 -9.04 -19.84
C GLN A 166 5.50 -8.61 -20.37
N ASN A 167 5.56 -8.23 -21.65
CA ASN A 167 6.81 -7.92 -22.38
C ASN A 167 7.07 -6.41 -22.55
N THR A 168 6.33 -5.54 -21.88
CA THR A 168 6.51 -4.09 -21.98
C THR A 168 7.12 -3.56 -20.70
N MET A 169 8.44 -3.34 -20.72
CA MET A 169 9.13 -2.55 -19.71
C MET A 169 8.68 -1.09 -19.89
N ALA A 170 7.81 -0.56 -19.03
CA ALA A 170 7.64 0.89 -18.92
C ALA A 170 8.74 1.47 -18.03
N MET A 171 9.97 1.49 -18.54
CA MET A 171 11.00 2.38 -18.03
C MET A 171 10.81 3.71 -18.76
N ILE A 172 10.22 4.71 -18.11
CA ILE A 172 10.26 6.08 -18.60
C ILE A 172 11.41 6.79 -17.86
N LEU A 173 12.33 7.31 -18.68
CA LEU A 173 13.61 7.99 -18.39
C LEU A 173 13.58 8.97 -17.21
#